data_AF-A0A7S2UF14-F1
#
_entry.id   AF-A0A7S2UF14-F1
#
_cell.length_a   1.000
_cell.length_b   1.000
_cell.length_c   1.000
_cell.angle_alpha   90.00
_cell.angle_beta   90.00
_cell.angle_gamma   90.00
#
_symmetry.space_group_name_H-M   'P 1'
#
loop_
_entity.id
_entity.type
_entity.pdbx_description
1 polymer ?
#
loop_
_entity_poly.entity_id
_entity_poly.type
_entity_poly.pdbx_seq_one_letter_code
_entity_poly.pdbx_strand_id
1 'polypeptide(L)'
;LTASPVTPDTVSPITHGLSGGSLAASTPVCTWYGSQDLAAHPDLYKALVEKLGRDIDERFSGDVDGKASGILVNTSGWIEELGYQLLLHAAEVLRINVILIMGHDRL
;
A
#
# COMPACT_ATOMS: atom_id res chain seq x y z
N LEU A 1 -9.40 -19.71 -15.23
CA LEU A 1 -8.39 -18.70 -15.64
C LEU A 1 -7.42 -18.53 -14.48
N THR A 2 -6.28 -19.20 -14.54
CA THR A 2 -5.27 -19.25 -13.46
C THR A 2 -4.35 -18.04 -13.59
N ALA A 3 -4.48 -17.06 -12.69
CA ALA A 3 -3.49 -16.00 -12.54
C ALA A 3 -2.33 -16.56 -11.70
N SER A 4 -1.17 -16.80 -12.33
CA SER A 4 0.07 -17.06 -11.60
C SER A 4 0.58 -15.75 -11.01
N PRO A 5 0.95 -15.69 -9.72
CA PRO A 5 1.61 -14.51 -9.17
C PRO A 5 2.97 -14.31 -9.85
N VAL A 6 3.23 -13.10 -10.34
CA VAL A 6 4.55 -12.69 -10.80
C VAL A 6 5.47 -12.62 -9.58
N THR A 7 6.48 -13.49 -9.56
CA THR A 7 7.57 -13.46 -8.59
C THR A 7 8.41 -12.19 -8.83
N PRO A 8 8.90 -11.50 -7.78
CA PRO A 8 9.69 -10.27 -7.89
C PRO A 8 10.93 -10.36 -8.81
N ASP A 9 11.41 -11.57 -9.12
CA ASP A 9 12.59 -11.82 -9.95
C ASP A 9 12.42 -11.54 -11.46
N THR A 10 11.23 -11.14 -11.94
CA THR A 10 10.97 -10.99 -13.40
C THR A 10 11.03 -9.54 -13.89
N VAL A 11 11.17 -8.54 -13.02
CA VAL A 11 11.22 -7.13 -13.45
C VAL A 11 12.62 -6.57 -13.21
N SER A 12 13.50 -6.73 -14.21
CA SER A 12 14.68 -5.88 -14.33
C SER A 12 14.24 -4.52 -14.89
N PRO A 13 14.38 -3.40 -14.15
CA PRO A 13 14.02 -2.09 -14.67
C PRO A 13 14.91 -1.74 -15.86
N ILE A 14 14.29 -1.47 -17.01
CA ILE A 14 14.97 -1.03 -18.23
C ILE A 14 15.62 0.33 -17.93
N THR A 15 16.93 0.35 -17.71
CA THR A 15 17.68 1.56 -17.36
C THR A 15 18.11 2.29 -18.63
N HIS A 16 17.21 3.05 -19.24
CA HIS A 16 17.60 4.06 -20.23
C HIS A 16 18.08 5.32 -19.52
N GLY A 17 19.37 5.38 -19.22
CA GLY A 17 20.18 6.62 -19.16
C GLY A 17 19.65 7.82 -18.36
N LEU A 18 19.41 7.69 -17.06
CA LEU A 18 19.30 8.85 -16.16
C LEU A 18 20.50 8.88 -15.21
N SER A 19 21.52 9.63 -15.62
CA SER A 19 22.65 10.00 -14.79
C SER A 19 22.17 10.94 -13.66
N GLY A 20 22.11 10.43 -12.42
CA GLY A 20 22.13 11.26 -11.21
C GLY A 20 20.89 11.29 -10.31
N GLY A 21 19.81 10.55 -10.63
CA GLY A 21 18.65 10.42 -9.76
C GLY A 21 18.49 8.98 -9.23
N SER A 22 18.25 8.82 -7.93
CA SER A 22 18.00 7.50 -7.33
C SER A 22 16.79 6.83 -7.99
N LEU A 23 17.02 5.79 -8.79
CA LEU A 23 15.97 4.96 -9.40
C LEU A 23 15.00 4.38 -8.36
N ALA A 24 15.45 4.26 -7.10
CA ALA A 24 14.64 3.76 -5.98
C ALA A 24 13.39 4.61 -5.72
N ALA A 25 13.35 5.89 -6.08
CA ALA A 25 12.15 6.72 -5.94
C ALA A 25 11.07 6.37 -6.99
N SER A 26 11.47 5.87 -8.17
CA SER A 26 10.57 5.62 -9.30
C SER A 26 9.99 4.21 -9.35
N THR A 27 10.55 3.26 -8.59
CA THR A 27 10.08 1.87 -8.60
C THR A 27 8.86 1.71 -7.68
N PRO A 28 7.71 1.22 -8.19
CA PRO A 28 6.53 1.00 -7.35
C PRO A 28 6.70 -0.26 -6.47
N VAL A 29 6.15 -0.20 -5.27
CA VAL A 29 5.95 -1.38 -4.41
C VAL A 29 4.56 -1.92 -4.69
N CYS A 30 4.45 -3.19 -5.09
CA CYS A 30 3.19 -3.80 -5.50
C CYS A 30 2.91 -5.06 -4.69
N THR A 31 1.68 -5.17 -4.17
CA THR A 31 1.20 -6.36 -3.45
C THR A 31 -0.11 -6.84 -4.09
N TRP A 32 -0.23 -8.14 -4.37
CA TRP A 32 -1.35 -8.72 -5.11
C TRP A 32 -2.37 -9.37 -4.16
N TYR A 33 -3.62 -8.88 -4.18
CA TYR A 33 -4.71 -9.43 -3.35
C TYR A 33 -5.48 -10.56 -4.05
N GLY A 34 -5.65 -10.51 -5.38
CA GLY A 34 -6.27 -11.60 -6.14
C GLY A 34 -7.79 -11.62 -6.21
N SER A 35 -8.49 -10.67 -5.58
CA SER A 35 -9.95 -10.54 -5.64
C SER A 35 -10.38 -9.07 -5.77
N GLN A 36 -11.54 -8.82 -6.37
CA GLN A 36 -12.19 -7.50 -6.35
C GLN A 36 -13.04 -7.30 -5.09
N ASP A 37 -13.39 -8.40 -4.42
CA ASP A 37 -14.17 -8.41 -3.18
C ASP A 37 -13.23 -8.51 -1.97
N LEU A 38 -13.18 -7.47 -1.16
CA LEU A 38 -12.41 -7.44 0.09
C LEU A 38 -13.01 -8.39 1.15
N ALA A 39 -14.30 -8.72 1.06
CA ALA A 39 -14.94 -9.65 1.98
C ALA A 39 -14.59 -11.12 1.70
N ALA A 40 -14.09 -11.44 0.49
CA ALA A 40 -13.73 -12.80 0.12
C ALA A 40 -12.62 -13.37 1.02
N HIS A 41 -11.59 -12.57 1.32
CA HIS A 41 -10.42 -12.99 2.10
C HIS A 41 -9.91 -11.84 3.02
N PRO A 42 -10.65 -11.46 4.06
CA PRO A 42 -10.31 -10.30 4.90
C PRO A 42 -8.98 -10.46 5.64
N ASP A 43 -8.64 -11.67 6.07
CA ASP A 43 -7.36 -11.93 6.76
C ASP A 43 -6.17 -11.81 5.81
N LEU A 44 -6.34 -12.21 4.55
CA LEU A 44 -5.33 -11.97 3.52
C LEU A 44 -5.15 -10.47 3.31
N TYR A 45 -6.23 -9.71 3.20
CA TYR A 45 -6.14 -8.26 3.05
C TYR A 45 -5.34 -7.63 4.20
N LYS A 46 -5.65 -7.98 5.46
CA LYS A 46 -4.90 -7.53 6.64
C LYS A 46 -3.41 -7.87 6.54
N ALA A 47 -3.07 -9.12 6.24
CA ALA A 47 -1.68 -9.56 6.10
C ALA A 47 -0.91 -8.80 4.99
N LEU A 48 -1.59 -8.45 3.89
CA LEU A 48 -1.00 -7.66 2.81
C LEU A 48 -0.79 -6.20 3.21
N VAL A 49 -1.69 -5.62 4.01
CA VAL A 49 -1.51 -4.26 4.56
C VAL A 49 -0.35 -4.23 5.56
N GLU A 50 -0.22 -5.23 6.42
CA GLU A 50 0.95 -5.38 7.30
C GLU A 50 2.25 -5.53 6.54
N LYS A 51 2.25 -6.31 5.44
CA LYS A 51 3.41 -6.42 4.56
C LYS A 51 3.74 -5.06 3.93
N LEU A 52 2.74 -4.34 3.42
CA LEU A 52 2.93 -3.03 2.82
C LEU A 52 3.51 -2.03 3.82
N GLY A 53 3.06 -2.05 5.07
CA GLY A 53 3.63 -1.22 6.13
C GLY A 53 5.13 -1.47 6.34
N ARG A 54 5.53 -2.75 6.39
CA ARG A 54 6.96 -3.12 6.47
C ARG A 54 7.76 -2.67 5.26
N ASP A 55 7.23 -2.88 4.05
CA ASP A 55 7.90 -2.47 2.81
C ASP A 55 8.10 -0.94 2.75
N ILE A 56 7.13 -0.15 3.26
CA ILE A 56 7.24 1.32 3.38
C ILE A 56 8.32 1.71 4.38
N ASP A 57 8.34 1.10 5.56
CA ASP A 57 9.34 1.38 6.59
C ASP A 57 10.77 1.04 6.11
N GLU A 58 10.93 -0.08 5.40
CA GLU A 58 12.20 -0.45 4.75
C GLU A 58 12.62 0.58 3.71
N ARG A 59 11.70 1.05 2.86
CA ARG A 59 11.98 2.08 1.85
C ARG A 59 12.42 3.39 2.49
N PHE A 60 11.80 3.78 3.60
CA PHE A 60 12.14 5.00 4.34
C PHE A 60 13.38 4.88 5.22
N SER A 61 13.89 3.67 5.47
CA SER A 61 15.10 3.48 6.28
C SER A 61 16.33 4.16 5.70
N GLY A 62 16.40 4.28 4.37
CA GLY A 62 17.49 4.94 3.63
C GLY A 62 17.13 6.28 3.00
N ASP A 63 15.90 6.76 3.15
CA ASP A 63 15.37 7.95 2.49
C ASP A 63 14.74 8.91 3.51
N VAL A 64 15.57 9.79 4.08
CA VAL A 64 15.16 10.74 5.12
C VAL A 64 14.17 11.76 4.59
N ASP A 65 14.34 12.22 3.34
CA ASP A 65 13.46 13.19 2.71
C ASP A 65 12.10 12.57 2.38
N GLY A 66 12.08 11.34 1.87
CA GLY A 66 10.85 10.57 1.66
C GLY A 66 10.11 10.31 2.97
N LYS A 67 10.83 9.93 4.03
CA LYS A 67 10.25 9.73 5.36
C LYS A 67 9.62 11.00 5.93
N ALA A 68 10.28 12.15 5.76
CA ALA A 68 9.78 13.44 6.24
C ALA A 68 8.56 13.92 5.44
N SER A 69 8.44 13.51 4.18
CA SER A 69 7.29 13.83 3.31
C SER A 69 6.01 13.11 3.69
N GLY A 70 6.12 11.96 4.36
CA GLY A 70 4.98 11.15 4.79
C GLY A 70 4.34 10.33 3.68
N ILE A 71 3.11 9.85 3.91
CA ILE A 71 2.35 9.00 2.97
C ILE A 71 0.93 9.50 2.79
N LEU A 72 0.40 9.35 1.57
CA LEU A 72 -1.01 9.56 1.25
C LEU A 72 -1.62 8.20 0.90
N VAL A 73 -2.65 7.80 1.64
CA VAL A 73 -3.29 6.49 1.48
C VAL A 73 -4.72 6.69 0.98
N ASN A 74 -5.01 6.14 -0.21
CA ASN A 74 -6.37 6.05 -0.72
C ASN A 74 -6.98 4.70 -0.35
N THR A 75 -8.14 4.72 0.31
CA THR A 75 -8.85 3.52 0.77
C THR A 75 -9.98 3.12 -0.18
N SER A 76 -10.58 1.95 0.06
CA SER A 76 -11.87 1.61 -0.57
C SER A 76 -13.00 2.44 0.03
N GLY A 77 -14.10 2.60 -0.70
CA GLY A 77 -15.30 3.30 -0.24
C GLY A 77 -16.23 2.45 0.63
N TRP A 78 -15.80 1.28 1.07
CA TRP A 78 -16.65 0.35 1.84
C TRP A 78 -16.49 0.61 3.33
N ILE A 79 -17.54 1.14 3.94
CA ILE A 79 -17.52 1.64 5.33
C ILE A 79 -18.45 0.86 6.26
N GLU A 80 -19.05 -0.22 5.77
CA GLU A 80 -20.02 -1.03 6.52
C GLU A 80 -19.32 -2.20 7.21
N GLU A 81 -19.66 -2.44 8.48
CA GLU A 81 -19.24 -3.61 9.27
C GLU A 81 -17.76 -3.99 9.10
N LEU A 82 -17.49 -5.04 8.29
CA LEU A 82 -16.16 -5.54 8.00
C LEU A 82 -15.29 -4.49 7.30
N GLY A 83 -15.84 -3.71 6.37
CA GLY A 83 -15.12 -2.62 5.70
C GLY A 83 -14.56 -1.60 6.69
N TYR A 84 -15.37 -1.21 7.67
CA TYR A 84 -14.92 -0.30 8.73
C TYR A 84 -13.78 -0.89 9.58
N GLN A 85 -13.86 -2.18 9.93
CA GLN A 85 -12.78 -2.86 10.66
C GLN A 85 -11.48 -2.92 9.85
N LEU A 86 -11.57 -3.14 8.53
CA LEU A 86 -10.41 -3.13 7.65
C LEU A 86 -9.79 -1.73 7.55
N LEU A 87 -10.60 -0.66 7.52
CA LEU A 87 -10.13 0.72 7.54
C LEU A 87 -9.38 1.03 8.86
N LEU A 88 -9.94 0.64 10.00
CA LEU A 88 -9.29 0.82 11.30
C LEU A 88 -7.95 0.09 11.37
N HIS A 89 -7.92 -1.18 10.92
CA HIS A 89 -6.69 -1.96 10.87
C HIS A 89 -5.64 -1.30 9.97
N ALA A 90 -6.03 -0.81 8.79
CA ALA A 90 -5.09 -0.11 7.90
C ALA A 90 -4.56 1.19 8.51
N ALA A 91 -5.41 1.96 9.19
CA ALA A 91 -4.99 3.18 9.87
C ALA A 91 -3.98 2.90 10.99
N GLU A 92 -4.20 1.84 11.77
CA GLU A 92 -3.29 1.40 12.83
C GLU A 92 -1.94 0.95 12.27
N VAL A 93 -1.95 0.00 11.32
CA VAL A 93 -0.73 -0.59 10.73
C VAL A 93 0.12 0.46 10.01
N LEU A 94 -0.51 1.35 9.25
CA LEU A 94 0.18 2.40 8.49
C LEU A 94 0.50 3.64 9.35
N ARG A 95 0.17 3.63 10.64
CA ARG A 95 0.42 4.71 11.60
C ARG A 95 -0.13 6.07 11.11
N ILE A 96 -1.36 6.04 10.58
CA ILE A 96 -2.04 7.22 10.04
C ILE A 96 -2.31 8.20 11.18
N ASN A 97 -1.93 9.46 10.98
CA ASN A 97 -2.07 10.54 11.95
C ASN A 97 -3.20 11.52 11.62
N VAL A 98 -3.58 11.62 10.34
CA VAL A 98 -4.66 12.49 9.85
C VAL A 98 -5.56 11.67 8.94
N ILE A 99 -6.86 11.69 9.23
CA ILE A 99 -7.90 11.05 8.40
C ILE A 99 -8.76 12.15 7.80
N LEU A 100 -8.85 12.18 6.47
CA LEU A 100 -9.72 13.07 5.73
C LEU A 100 -10.92 12.27 5.20
N ILE A 101 -12.12 12.61 5.67
CA ILE A 101 -13.37 12.00 5.20
C ILE A 101 -13.93 12.87 4.08
N MET A 102 -14.17 12.28 2.91
CA MET A 102 -14.75 12.97 1.77
C MET A 102 -16.20 12.54 1.55
N GLY A 103 -17.12 13.50 1.45
CA GLY A 103 -18.50 13.26 1.01
C GLY A 103 -19.41 12.52 1.99
N HIS A 104 -19.06 12.47 3.28
CA HIS A 104 -19.91 11.84 4.29
C HIS A 104 -20.04 12.72 5.53
N ASP A 105 -21.25 13.23 5.78
CA ASP A 105 -21.54 14.13 6.92
C ASP A 105 -21.59 13.41 8.29
N ARG A 106 -21.39 12.08 8.35
CA ARG A 106 -21.68 11.26 9.55
C ARG A 106 -20.67 10.16 9.91
N LEU A 107 -19.46 10.18 9.36
CA LEU A 107 -18.39 9.22 9.71
C LEU A 107 -17.51 9.73 10.85
#